data_AF-A0A959F117-F1
#
_entry.id   AF-A0A959F117-F1
#
_cell.length_a   1.000
_cell.length_b   1.000
_cell.length_c   1.000
_cell.angle_alpha   90.00
_cell.angle_beta   90.00
_cell.angle_gamma   90.00
#
_symmetry.space_group_name_H-M   'P 1'
#
loop_
_entity.id
_entity.type
_entity.pdbx_description
1 polymer ?
#
loop_
_entity_poly.entity_id
_entity_poly.type
_entity_poly.pdbx_seq_one_letter_code
_entity_poly.pdbx_strand_id
1 'polypeptide(L)'
;GYDWRTGPGRRHQLYPASISHVDVFGQTMALAELFESDPRLEKSFEDVFLLGLTYNYTATTQGLQPGRPYSYLRFGFESSGNVPYLLASAFAGGRQQAYELFSVPFSQYLRGEIDYRYYLPKKATTLVARVGFGIGLPYGNSEVLPYLKQFSIGGSNSLRAFAFRSVGPGSYQRPAGDGSENDFIDQTGDLKLELNLEYRFPLIGYLKGAAFVDAGNIWLLRDLEGTQP
;
A
#
# COMPACT_ATOMS: atom_id res chain seq x y z
N GLY A 1 7.57 7.99 -18.72
CA GLY A 1 6.57 6.91 -18.64
C GLY A 1 5.74 6.88 -19.90
N TYR A 2 5.13 5.75 -20.21
CA TYR A 2 4.21 5.54 -21.34
C TYR A 2 2.78 5.54 -20.79
N ASP A 3 1.89 6.30 -21.41
CA ASP A 3 0.47 6.36 -21.05
C ASP A 3 -0.35 6.17 -22.32
N TRP A 4 -1.17 5.13 -22.36
CA TRP A 4 -1.97 4.82 -23.53
C TRP A 4 -3.34 4.25 -23.16
N ARG A 5 -4.26 4.35 -24.11
CA ARG A 5 -5.61 3.81 -24.00
C ARG A 5 -5.81 2.75 -25.06
N THR A 6 -6.32 1.59 -24.65
CA THR A 6 -6.69 0.48 -25.57
C THR A 6 -8.15 0.53 -25.97
N GLY A 7 -8.94 1.43 -25.37
CA GLY A 7 -10.34 1.67 -25.71
C GLY A 7 -10.99 2.65 -24.72
N PRO A 8 -12.28 2.93 -24.89
CA PRO A 8 -13.03 3.73 -23.93
C PRO A 8 -12.94 3.13 -22.52
N GLY A 9 -12.56 3.95 -21.55
CA GLY A 9 -12.47 3.54 -20.15
C GLY A 9 -11.29 2.60 -19.81
N ARG A 10 -10.39 2.27 -20.74
CA ARG A 10 -9.19 1.46 -20.47
C ARG A 10 -7.93 2.29 -20.63
N ARG A 11 -7.13 2.42 -19.56
CA ARG A 11 -5.89 3.20 -19.52
C ARG A 11 -4.77 2.36 -18.93
N HIS A 12 -3.60 2.45 -19.54
CA HIS A 12 -2.38 1.80 -19.12
C HIS A 12 -1.32 2.87 -18.89
N GLN A 13 -0.55 2.73 -17.82
CA GLN A 13 0.56 3.62 -17.50
C GLN A 13 1.76 2.77 -17.10
N LEU A 14 2.85 2.87 -17.85
CA LEU A 14 4.08 2.12 -17.62
C LEU A 14 5.24 3.09 -17.36
N TYR A 15 5.93 2.92 -16.25
CA TYR A 15 7.12 3.66 -15.88
C TYR A 15 8.25 2.65 -15.74
N PRO A 16 9.07 2.44 -16.79
CA PRO A 16 10.13 1.43 -16.76
C PRO A 16 11.25 1.73 -15.75
N ALA A 17 11.44 3.01 -15.43
CA ALA A 17 12.31 3.48 -14.38
C ALA A 17 11.57 4.58 -13.61
N SER A 18 11.16 4.24 -12.39
CA SER A 18 10.71 5.15 -11.36
C SER A 18 11.84 5.26 -10.35
N ILE A 19 12.29 6.48 -10.06
CA ILE A 19 13.27 6.78 -9.02
C ILE A 19 12.53 7.51 -7.92
N SER A 20 12.55 6.95 -6.71
CA SER A 20 12.14 7.64 -5.50
C SER A 20 13.30 7.63 -4.54
N HIS A 21 13.68 8.82 -4.09
CA HIS A 21 14.63 9.04 -3.01
C HIS A 21 13.89 9.78 -1.91
N VAL A 22 14.01 9.29 -0.69
CA VAL A 22 13.48 9.97 0.49
C VAL A 22 14.67 10.15 1.41
N ASP A 23 15.05 11.41 1.62
CA ASP A 23 16.14 11.83 2.50
C ASP A 23 15.56 12.30 3.83
N VAL A 24 16.10 11.82 4.95
CA VAL A 24 15.77 12.36 6.27
C VAL A 24 16.88 13.31 6.73
N PHE A 25 16.63 14.62 6.54
CA PHE A 25 17.61 15.64 6.92
C PHE A 25 17.61 15.93 8.42
N GLY A 26 18.79 15.80 9.05
CA GLY A 26 19.12 16.40 10.35
C GLY A 26 18.53 15.67 11.55
N GLN A 27 19.30 14.74 12.12
CA GLN A 27 18.97 14.14 13.41
C GLN A 27 19.20 15.17 14.52
N THR A 28 18.11 15.71 15.07
CA THR A 28 18.18 16.44 16.34
C THR A 28 18.34 15.43 17.48
N MET A 29 18.95 15.83 18.61
CA MET A 29 19.07 14.95 19.78
C MET A 29 17.72 14.37 20.23
N ALA A 30 16.65 15.18 20.15
CA ALA A 30 15.29 14.73 20.45
C ALA A 30 14.76 13.66 19.48
N LEU A 31 15.17 13.69 18.21
CA LEU A 31 14.79 12.66 17.24
C LEU A 31 15.56 11.36 17.46
N ALA A 32 16.84 11.46 17.85
CA ALA A 32 17.66 10.29 18.20
C ALA A 32 17.09 9.56 19.44
N GLU A 33 16.70 10.31 20.48
CA GLU A 33 16.03 9.73 21.67
C GLU A 33 14.69 9.04 21.29
N LEU A 34 13.95 9.60 20.33
CA LEU A 34 12.73 8.98 19.83
C LEU A 34 13.00 7.68 19.06
N PHE A 35 14.08 7.59 18.28
CA PHE A 35 14.47 6.36 17.60
C PHE A 35 14.90 5.26 18.58
N GLU A 36 15.60 5.62 19.65
CA GLU A 36 15.93 4.67 20.72
C GLU A 36 14.68 4.17 21.44
N SER A 37 13.64 5.00 21.56
CA SER A 37 12.38 4.63 22.21
C SER A 37 11.46 3.77 21.33
N ASP A 38 11.47 3.95 20.00
CA ASP A 38 10.63 3.19 19.07
C ASP A 38 11.40 2.82 17.78
N PRO A 39 11.91 1.59 17.68
CA PRO A 39 12.60 1.10 16.48
C PRO A 39 11.77 1.14 15.20
N ARG A 40 10.43 1.20 15.28
CA ARG A 40 9.55 1.33 14.11
C ARG A 40 9.61 2.74 13.54
N LEU A 41 9.78 3.73 14.42
CA LEU A 41 9.93 5.11 14.00
C LEU A 41 11.21 5.25 13.18
N GLU A 42 12.33 4.70 13.65
CA GLU A 42 13.59 4.66 12.91
C GLU A 42 13.40 4.08 11.49
N LYS A 43 12.72 2.94 11.36
CA LYS A 43 12.41 2.30 10.06
C LYS A 43 11.56 3.16 9.13
N SER A 44 10.74 4.07 9.65
CA SER A 44 9.94 4.99 8.85
C SER A 44 10.75 6.18 8.30
N PHE A 45 11.94 6.41 8.88
CA PHE A 45 12.88 7.48 8.54
C PHE A 45 14.18 6.95 7.91
N GLU A 46 14.16 5.73 7.35
CA GLU A 46 15.30 5.21 6.59
C GLU A 46 15.36 5.84 5.19
N ASP A 47 16.57 6.17 4.75
CA ASP A 47 16.82 6.57 3.38
C ASP A 47 16.63 5.34 2.47
N VAL A 48 15.69 5.44 1.52
CA VAL A 48 15.40 4.34 0.60
C VAL A 48 15.57 4.79 -0.84
N PHE A 49 16.52 4.14 -1.55
CA PHE A 49 16.64 4.27 -2.99
C PHE A 49 15.78 3.22 -3.70
N LEU A 50 14.72 3.69 -4.34
CA LEU A 50 13.79 2.86 -5.10
C LEU A 50 13.96 3.11 -6.59
N LEU A 51 14.66 2.21 -7.27
CA LEU A 51 14.70 2.18 -8.73
C LEU A 51 13.93 0.95 -9.22
N GLY A 52 12.80 1.21 -9.87
CA GLY A 52 11.87 0.14 -10.21
C GLY A 52 10.98 0.40 -11.42
N LEU A 53 10.34 -0.68 -11.86
CA LEU A 53 9.27 -0.65 -12.85
C LEU A 53 7.94 -0.46 -12.12
N THR A 54 7.11 0.45 -12.61
CA THR A 54 5.72 0.61 -12.14
C THR A 54 4.77 0.47 -13.32
N TYR A 55 3.73 -0.34 -13.16
CA TYR A 55 2.66 -0.50 -14.12
C TYR A 55 1.31 -0.27 -13.45
N ASN A 56 0.51 0.65 -13.97
CA ASN A 56 -0.85 0.90 -13.54
C ASN A 56 -1.82 0.63 -14.68
N TYR A 57 -2.88 -0.09 -14.40
CA TYR A 57 -3.97 -0.36 -15.31
C TYR A 57 -5.28 0.08 -14.67
N THR A 58 -6.08 0.84 -15.41
CA THR A 58 -7.43 1.23 -14.99
C THR A 58 -8.43 0.86 -16.08
N ALA A 59 -9.49 0.15 -15.70
CA ALA A 59 -10.60 -0.19 -16.57
C ALA A 59 -11.92 0.24 -15.94
N THR A 60 -12.74 0.99 -16.67
CA THR A 60 -14.09 1.38 -16.27
C THR A 60 -15.07 1.13 -17.39
N THR A 61 -16.24 0.61 -17.03
CA THR A 61 -17.40 0.50 -17.93
C THR A 61 -18.46 1.56 -17.64
N GLN A 62 -18.19 2.48 -16.71
CA GLN A 62 -19.08 3.58 -16.37
C GLN A 62 -19.31 4.49 -17.58
N GLY A 63 -20.58 4.82 -17.84
CA GLY A 63 -20.95 5.72 -18.94
C GLY A 63 -21.08 5.04 -20.31
N LEU A 64 -20.83 3.73 -20.42
CA LEU A 64 -21.10 2.99 -21.66
C LEU A 64 -22.60 2.85 -21.93
N GLN A 65 -23.41 2.61 -20.87
CA GLN A 65 -24.87 2.49 -20.96
C GLN A 65 -25.53 3.02 -19.67
N PRO A 66 -26.34 4.10 -19.72
CA PRO A 66 -27.04 4.62 -18.55
C PRO A 66 -27.95 3.58 -17.89
N GLY A 67 -27.96 3.54 -16.55
CA GLY A 67 -28.84 2.65 -15.77
C GLY A 67 -28.48 1.16 -15.82
N ARG A 68 -27.39 0.76 -16.51
CA ARG A 68 -26.89 -0.61 -16.50
C ARG A 68 -25.80 -0.81 -15.44
N PRO A 69 -25.57 -2.05 -14.99
CA PRO A 69 -24.45 -2.34 -14.11
C PRO A 69 -23.12 -1.96 -14.76
N TYR A 70 -22.22 -1.42 -13.95
CA TYR A 70 -20.89 -1.03 -14.40
C TYR A 70 -19.85 -1.37 -13.34
N SER A 71 -18.59 -1.37 -13.75
CA SER A 71 -17.47 -1.75 -12.90
C SER A 71 -16.30 -0.80 -13.10
N TYR A 72 -15.50 -0.67 -12.06
CA TYR A 72 -14.22 0.00 -12.07
C TYR A 72 -13.17 -0.96 -11.52
N LEU A 73 -12.06 -1.13 -12.24
CA LEU A 73 -10.91 -1.92 -11.85
C LEU A 73 -9.69 -1.01 -11.90
N ARG A 74 -8.92 -1.00 -10.81
CA ARG A 74 -7.55 -0.49 -10.78
C ARG A 74 -6.63 -1.63 -10.40
N PHE A 75 -5.59 -1.82 -11.21
CA PHE A 75 -4.49 -2.73 -10.93
C PHE A 75 -3.20 -1.91 -10.90
N GLY A 76 -2.39 -2.11 -9.87
CA GLY A 76 -1.05 -1.56 -9.74
C GLY A 76 -0.06 -2.70 -9.56
N PHE A 77 1.06 -2.60 -10.24
CA PHE A 77 2.21 -3.47 -10.07
C PHE A 77 3.46 -2.62 -9.97
N GLU A 78 4.34 -2.98 -9.04
CA GLU A 78 5.62 -2.33 -8.84
C GLU A 78 6.69 -3.38 -8.58
N SER A 79 7.86 -3.18 -9.15
CA SER A 79 9.03 -4.02 -8.92
C SER A 79 10.25 -3.14 -8.77
N SER A 80 10.98 -3.28 -7.66
CA SER A 80 12.16 -2.45 -7.36
C SER A 80 13.44 -3.29 -7.26
N GLY A 81 14.58 -2.67 -7.54
CA GLY A 81 15.90 -3.22 -7.24
C GLY A 81 16.43 -4.26 -8.24
N ASN A 82 15.69 -4.60 -9.29
CA ASN A 82 16.17 -5.51 -10.34
C ASN A 82 17.29 -4.90 -11.19
N VAL A 83 17.13 -3.64 -11.61
CA VAL A 83 18.14 -2.92 -12.41
C VAL A 83 19.42 -2.65 -11.60
N PRO A 84 19.36 -2.10 -10.37
CA PRO A 84 20.53 -1.97 -9.50
C PRO A 84 21.25 -3.29 -9.28
N TYR A 85 20.52 -4.40 -9.08
CA TYR A 85 21.12 -5.71 -8.88
C TYR A 85 21.85 -6.24 -10.11
N LEU A 86 21.29 -6.07 -11.31
CA LEU A 86 21.99 -6.45 -12.54
C LEU A 86 23.30 -5.67 -12.69
N LEU A 87 23.28 -4.36 -12.42
CA LEU A 87 24.49 -3.53 -12.46
C LEU A 87 25.49 -3.95 -11.38
N ALA A 88 25.06 -4.03 -10.12
CA ALA A 88 25.91 -4.40 -9.00
C ALA A 88 26.51 -5.80 -9.19
N SER A 89 25.73 -6.80 -9.62
CA SER A 89 26.23 -8.15 -9.87
C SER A 89 27.22 -8.25 -11.04
N ALA A 90 27.14 -7.35 -12.02
CA ALA A 90 28.08 -7.32 -13.15
C ALA A 90 29.43 -6.68 -12.78
N PHE A 91 29.45 -5.77 -11.79
CA PHE A 91 30.64 -5.01 -11.41
C PHE A 91 31.21 -5.36 -10.01
N ALA A 92 30.44 -6.01 -9.14
CA ALA A 92 30.87 -6.40 -7.80
C ALA A 92 31.49 -7.82 -7.82
N GLY A 93 32.77 -7.91 -7.48
CA GLY A 93 33.59 -9.13 -7.50
C GLY A 93 33.26 -10.20 -6.44
N GLY A 94 32.00 -10.30 -5.98
CA GLY A 94 31.58 -11.29 -4.99
C GLY A 94 30.63 -10.73 -3.93
N ARG A 95 29.97 -11.64 -3.19
CA ARG A 95 28.90 -11.35 -2.23
C ARG A 95 29.45 -11.50 -0.80
N GLN A 96 29.59 -10.41 -0.05
CA GLN A 96 29.85 -10.46 1.40
C GLN A 96 28.76 -9.73 2.23
N GLN A 97 28.06 -8.75 1.66
CA GLN A 97 26.98 -7.97 2.30
C GLN A 97 25.87 -7.65 1.29
N ALA A 98 24.83 -6.92 1.71
CA ALA A 98 23.79 -6.40 0.81
C ALA A 98 24.43 -5.62 -0.35
N TYR A 99 23.88 -5.79 -1.55
CA TYR A 99 24.35 -5.05 -2.72
C TYR A 99 24.00 -3.57 -2.55
N GLU A 100 25.00 -2.73 -2.83
CA GLU A 100 24.88 -1.28 -2.82
C GLU A 100 25.00 -0.73 -4.23
N LEU A 101 24.33 0.39 -4.47
CA LEU A 101 24.52 1.21 -5.66
C LEU A 101 24.82 2.63 -5.18
N PHE A 102 25.96 3.20 -5.58
CA PHE A 102 26.45 4.50 -5.08
C PHE A 102 26.57 4.57 -3.55
N SER A 103 27.02 3.48 -2.91
CA SER A 103 27.15 3.36 -1.44
C SER A 103 25.83 3.45 -0.66
N VAL A 104 24.70 3.23 -1.32
CA VAL A 104 23.38 3.14 -0.70
C VAL A 104 22.79 1.75 -0.96
N PRO A 105 22.32 1.03 0.08
CA PRO A 105 21.61 -0.23 -0.11
C PRO A 105 20.28 0.02 -0.84
N PHE A 106 19.94 -0.82 -1.83
CA PHE A 106 18.67 -0.70 -2.54
C PHE A 106 17.71 -1.81 -2.12
N SER A 107 16.41 -1.47 -2.08
CA SER A 107 15.38 -2.45 -1.73
C SER A 107 14.88 -3.23 -2.93
N GLN A 108 14.79 -4.56 -2.77
CA GLN A 108 14.26 -5.49 -3.77
C GLN A 108 12.93 -6.08 -3.34
N TYR A 109 11.89 -5.81 -4.12
CA TYR A 109 10.55 -6.34 -3.87
C TYR A 109 9.66 -6.31 -5.10
N LEU A 110 8.61 -7.12 -5.07
CA LEU A 110 7.44 -7.04 -5.94
C LEU A 110 6.27 -6.53 -5.10
N ARG A 111 5.43 -5.67 -5.66
CA ARG A 111 4.20 -5.20 -5.02
C ARG A 111 3.07 -5.20 -6.04
N GLY A 112 1.98 -5.87 -5.72
CA GLY A 112 0.76 -5.91 -6.51
C GLY A 112 -0.41 -5.36 -5.71
N GLU A 113 -1.29 -4.61 -6.35
CA GLU A 113 -2.52 -4.09 -5.74
C GLU A 113 -3.67 -4.12 -6.74
N ILE A 114 -4.83 -4.59 -6.31
CA ILE A 114 -6.08 -4.63 -7.07
C ILE A 114 -7.15 -3.91 -6.24
N ASP A 115 -7.88 -3.00 -6.87
CA ASP A 115 -9.11 -2.41 -6.36
C ASP A 115 -10.21 -2.61 -7.41
N TYR A 116 -11.18 -3.45 -7.08
CA TYR A 116 -12.33 -3.72 -7.93
C TYR A 116 -13.59 -3.20 -7.29
N ARG A 117 -14.41 -2.49 -8.08
CA ARG A 117 -15.70 -1.93 -7.67
C ARG A 117 -16.76 -2.33 -8.68
N TYR A 118 -17.87 -2.84 -8.18
CA TYR A 118 -19.03 -3.18 -8.98
C TYR A 118 -20.23 -2.36 -8.53
N TYR A 119 -20.96 -1.79 -9.48
CA TYR A 119 -22.11 -0.94 -9.26
C TYR A 119 -23.33 -1.55 -9.93
N LEU A 120 -24.35 -1.81 -9.14
CA LEU A 120 -25.63 -2.37 -9.57
C LEU A 120 -26.75 -1.33 -9.32
N PRO A 121 -26.98 -0.41 -10.29
CA PRO A 121 -28.08 0.52 -10.20
C PRO A 121 -29.43 -0.18 -10.41
N LYS A 122 -30.42 0.15 -9.58
CA LYS A 122 -31.80 -0.32 -9.68
C LYS A 122 -32.76 0.82 -9.35
N LYS A 123 -33.45 1.35 -10.37
CA LYS A 123 -34.31 2.55 -10.25
C LYS A 123 -33.55 3.71 -9.61
N ALA A 124 -34.03 4.24 -8.48
CA ALA A 124 -33.39 5.32 -7.73
C ALA A 124 -32.31 4.84 -6.74
N THR A 125 -32.07 3.54 -6.64
CA THR A 125 -31.13 2.94 -5.68
C THR A 125 -29.90 2.36 -6.39
N THR A 126 -28.81 2.14 -5.66
CA THR A 126 -27.60 1.51 -6.21
C THR A 126 -26.94 0.69 -5.13
N LEU A 127 -26.70 -0.59 -5.43
CA LEU A 127 -25.83 -1.43 -4.62
C LEU A 127 -24.40 -1.32 -5.16
N VAL A 128 -23.43 -1.12 -4.28
CA VAL A 128 -22.01 -1.02 -4.60
C VAL A 128 -21.27 -2.07 -3.81
N ALA A 129 -20.43 -2.85 -4.47
CA ALA A 129 -19.51 -3.78 -3.84
C ALA A 129 -18.08 -3.39 -4.21
N ARG A 130 -17.17 -3.41 -3.25
CA ARG A 130 -15.74 -3.16 -3.47
C ARG A 130 -14.92 -4.26 -2.82
N VAL A 131 -13.89 -4.70 -3.55
CA VAL A 131 -12.87 -5.62 -3.06
C VAL A 131 -11.52 -5.00 -3.37
N GLY A 132 -10.73 -4.78 -2.32
CA GLY A 132 -9.34 -4.35 -2.40
C GLY A 132 -8.43 -5.49 -1.95
N PHE A 133 -7.35 -5.74 -2.69
CA PHE A 133 -6.33 -6.72 -2.33
C PHE A 133 -4.96 -6.13 -2.63
N GLY A 134 -4.00 -6.33 -1.74
CA GLY A 134 -2.62 -5.91 -1.92
C GLY A 134 -1.67 -6.97 -1.40
N ILE A 135 -0.55 -7.18 -2.10
CA ILE A 135 0.52 -8.06 -1.66
C ILE A 135 1.88 -7.47 -2.03
N GLY A 136 2.80 -7.48 -1.07
CA GLY A 136 4.18 -7.05 -1.22
C GLY A 136 5.10 -8.19 -0.83
N LEU A 137 6.08 -8.49 -1.68
CA LEU A 137 7.00 -9.62 -1.52
C LEU A 137 8.43 -9.08 -1.62
N PRO A 138 9.14 -8.88 -0.51
CA PRO A 138 10.57 -8.62 -0.54
C PRO A 138 11.34 -9.88 -0.97
N TYR A 139 12.44 -9.70 -1.69
CA TYR A 139 13.29 -10.79 -2.15
C TYR A 139 14.73 -10.33 -2.37
N GLY A 140 15.66 -11.28 -2.50
CA GLY A 140 17.03 -11.02 -2.93
C GLY A 140 17.82 -10.13 -1.95
N ASN A 141 17.92 -8.83 -2.26
CA ASN A 141 18.64 -7.82 -1.49
C ASN A 141 17.86 -7.30 -0.27
N SER A 142 16.62 -7.75 -0.06
CA SER A 142 15.78 -7.30 1.06
C SER A 142 14.98 -8.45 1.66
N GLU A 143 14.94 -8.49 2.98
CA GLU A 143 14.14 -9.46 3.75
C GLU A 143 12.76 -8.92 4.13
N VAL A 144 12.65 -7.59 4.21
CA VAL A 144 11.44 -6.83 4.54
C VAL A 144 11.07 -5.87 3.41
N LEU A 145 9.77 -5.61 3.29
CA LEU A 145 9.28 -4.56 2.40
C LEU A 145 9.61 -3.18 3.02
N PRO A 146 10.09 -2.20 2.25
CA PRO A 146 10.33 -0.86 2.78
C PRO A 146 9.06 -0.29 3.40
N TYR A 147 9.19 0.39 4.53
CA TYR A 147 8.05 0.90 5.30
C TYR A 147 7.09 1.73 4.44
N LEU A 148 7.62 2.61 3.57
CA LEU A 148 6.84 3.43 2.64
C LEU A 148 6.02 2.63 1.61
N LYS A 149 6.30 1.34 1.46
CA LYS A 149 5.68 0.45 0.47
C LYS A 149 4.76 -0.58 1.10
N GLN A 150 4.78 -0.72 2.42
CA GLN A 150 3.83 -1.54 3.17
C GLN A 150 2.41 -0.99 3.07
N PHE A 151 1.44 -1.87 3.24
CA PHE A 151 0.02 -1.55 3.20
C PHE A 151 -0.48 -1.14 4.57
N SER A 152 -1.43 -0.21 4.58
CA SER A 152 -2.17 0.22 5.77
C SER A 152 -3.65 0.36 5.42
N ILE A 153 -4.53 0.17 6.40
CA ILE A 153 -5.98 0.35 6.24
C ILE A 153 -6.58 1.16 7.38
N GLY A 154 -7.83 1.58 7.22
CA GLY A 154 -8.55 2.48 8.13
C GLY A 154 -8.74 3.89 7.56
N GLY A 155 -9.74 4.60 8.07
CA GLY A 155 -10.14 5.92 7.61
C GLY A 155 -11.30 5.93 6.61
N SER A 156 -11.70 7.12 6.20
CA SER A 156 -12.94 7.36 5.45
C SER A 156 -13.03 6.67 4.08
N ASN A 157 -11.89 6.37 3.46
CA ASN A 157 -11.80 5.74 2.13
C ASN A 157 -11.43 4.24 2.18
N SER A 158 -11.33 3.66 3.37
CA SER A 158 -10.92 2.29 3.64
C SER A 158 -11.96 1.65 4.57
N LEU A 159 -11.62 1.36 5.83
CA LEU A 159 -12.52 0.90 6.87
C LEU A 159 -13.06 2.08 7.66
N ARG A 160 -14.34 2.41 7.44
CA ARG A 160 -15.01 3.45 8.21
C ARG A 160 -15.20 2.97 9.66
N ALA A 161 -15.20 3.92 10.60
CA ALA A 161 -15.14 3.72 12.05
C ALA A 161 -13.75 3.39 12.64
N PHE A 162 -12.73 3.14 11.81
CA PHE A 162 -11.34 3.00 12.26
C PHE A 162 -10.51 4.21 11.86
N ALA A 163 -9.58 4.63 12.72
CA ALA A 163 -8.64 5.70 12.39
C ALA A 163 -7.69 5.26 11.27
N PHE A 164 -7.10 6.22 10.56
CA PHE A 164 -6.13 5.94 9.51
C PHE A 164 -4.94 5.14 10.07
N ARG A 165 -4.54 4.05 9.40
CA ARG A 165 -3.44 3.13 9.78
C ARG A 165 -3.60 2.50 11.17
N SER A 166 -4.83 2.43 11.68
CA SER A 166 -5.09 1.89 13.03
C SER A 166 -5.38 0.39 13.09
N VAL A 167 -5.73 -0.23 11.96
CA VAL A 167 -6.01 -1.67 11.89
C VAL A 167 -4.76 -2.37 11.37
N GLY A 168 -4.25 -3.28 12.19
CA GLY A 168 -2.93 -3.85 12.03
C GLY A 168 -2.86 -5.36 11.98
N PRO A 169 -1.65 -5.90 11.74
CA PRO A 169 -1.45 -7.33 11.53
C PRO A 169 -2.15 -8.11 12.63
N GLY A 170 -3.01 -9.06 12.23
CA GLY A 170 -3.99 -9.71 13.13
C GLY A 170 -3.41 -10.44 14.36
N SER A 171 -2.09 -10.54 14.49
CA SER A 171 -1.35 -11.09 15.63
C SER A 171 -0.73 -10.04 16.56
N TYR A 172 -0.78 -8.75 16.23
CA TYR A 172 -0.15 -7.71 17.04
C TYR A 172 -0.91 -7.52 18.36
N GLN A 173 -0.31 -7.97 19.46
CA GLN A 173 -0.77 -7.67 20.81
C GLN A 173 -0.03 -6.42 21.30
N ARG A 174 -0.79 -5.34 21.55
CA ARG A 174 -0.25 -4.17 22.27
C ARG A 174 0.30 -4.67 23.62
N PRO A 175 1.58 -4.41 23.96
CA PRO A 175 2.07 -4.62 25.31
C PRO A 175 1.18 -3.83 26.28
N ALA A 176 0.45 -4.53 27.14
CA ALA A 176 -0.36 -3.89 28.17
C ALA A 176 0.60 -3.34 29.24
N GLY A 177 1.06 -2.10 29.10
CA GLY A 177 1.95 -1.54 30.12
C GLY A 177 2.76 -0.31 29.72
N ASP A 178 2.15 0.71 29.14
CA ASP A 178 2.57 2.11 29.35
C ASP A 178 1.36 2.99 29.01
N GLY A 179 0.96 3.86 29.95
CA GLY A 179 -0.15 4.78 29.79
C GLY A 179 0.18 5.99 28.91
N SER A 180 1.01 5.82 27.88
CA SER A 180 1.29 6.87 26.91
C SER A 180 0.14 6.93 25.88
N GLU A 181 -0.74 7.92 26.03
CA GLU A 181 -1.83 8.23 25.09
C GLU A 181 -1.35 8.63 23.67
N ASN A 182 -0.03 8.60 23.40
CA ASN A 182 0.63 9.10 22.19
C ASN A 182 1.45 8.04 21.43
N ASP A 183 1.22 6.75 21.66
CA ASP A 183 1.85 5.70 20.87
C ASP A 183 1.46 5.85 19.38
N PHE A 184 2.46 5.96 18.50
CA PHE A 184 2.27 5.95 17.06
C PHE A 184 1.58 4.63 16.65
N ILE A 185 0.27 4.69 16.44
CA ILE A 185 -0.52 3.58 15.89
C ILE A 185 -0.34 3.62 14.38
N ASP A 186 0.87 3.32 13.90
CA ASP A 186 1.07 3.08 12.48
C ASP A 186 1.20 1.58 12.23
N GLN A 187 0.07 0.98 11.92
CA GLN A 187 -0.02 -0.42 11.61
C GLN A 187 0.14 -0.63 10.10
N THR A 188 1.18 -1.36 9.73
CA THR A 188 1.53 -1.69 8.36
C THR A 188 1.68 -3.19 8.15
N GLY A 189 1.56 -3.65 6.90
CA GLY A 189 1.68 -5.06 6.56
C GLY A 189 2.08 -5.29 5.10
N ASP A 190 2.42 -6.54 4.80
CA ASP A 190 2.81 -6.98 3.45
C ASP A 190 1.60 -7.42 2.63
N LEU A 191 0.54 -7.88 3.30
CA LEU A 191 -0.71 -8.34 2.71
C LEU A 191 -1.85 -7.44 3.17
N LYS A 192 -2.77 -7.12 2.26
CA LYS A 192 -3.98 -6.33 2.52
C LYS A 192 -5.20 -6.98 1.88
N LEU A 193 -6.30 -7.04 2.62
CA LEU A 193 -7.62 -7.37 2.10
C LEU A 193 -8.64 -6.38 2.65
N GLU A 194 -9.45 -5.81 1.75
CA GLU A 194 -10.53 -4.89 2.09
C GLU A 194 -11.79 -5.29 1.32
N LEU A 195 -12.92 -5.29 2.02
CA LEU A 195 -14.24 -5.61 1.51
C LEU A 195 -15.18 -4.49 1.93
N ASN A 196 -16.01 -4.03 0.99
CA ASN A 196 -17.07 -3.07 1.27
C ASN A 196 -18.34 -3.45 0.51
N LEU A 197 -19.47 -3.37 1.19
CA LEU A 197 -20.80 -3.41 0.59
C LEU A 197 -21.57 -2.15 0.99
N GLU A 198 -22.11 -1.42 0.03
CA GLU A 198 -22.81 -0.15 0.25
C GLU A 198 -24.11 -0.07 -0.55
N TYR A 199 -25.21 0.18 0.14
CA TYR A 199 -26.53 0.39 -0.42
C TYR A 199 -26.91 1.87 -0.40
N ARG A 200 -27.02 2.48 -1.57
CA ARG A 200 -27.34 3.90 -1.77
C ARG A 200 -28.81 4.07 -2.16
N PHE A 201 -29.52 4.97 -1.50
CA PHE A 201 -30.96 5.21 -1.71
C PHE A 201 -31.30 6.71 -1.63
N PRO A 202 -32.39 7.18 -2.28
CA PRO A 202 -32.78 8.58 -2.20
C PRO A 202 -33.38 8.91 -0.82
N LEU A 203 -33.13 10.12 -0.33
CA LEU A 203 -33.81 10.68 0.84
C LEU A 203 -34.82 11.74 0.39
N ILE A 204 -34.34 12.93 0.01
CA ILE A 204 -35.17 14.06 -0.42
C ILE A 204 -34.43 14.82 -1.53
N GLY A 205 -35.08 15.02 -2.67
CA GLY A 205 -34.49 15.74 -3.81
C GLY A 205 -33.19 15.09 -4.29
N TYR A 206 -32.08 15.84 -4.21
CA TYR A 206 -30.74 15.36 -4.58
C TYR A 206 -29.98 14.66 -3.44
N LEU A 207 -30.50 14.72 -2.20
CA LEU A 207 -29.89 14.07 -1.05
C LEU A 207 -30.08 12.55 -1.13
N LYS A 208 -28.98 11.81 -0.95
CA LYS A 208 -28.97 10.34 -0.92
C LYS A 208 -28.45 9.85 0.42
N GLY A 209 -29.07 8.82 0.96
CA GLY A 209 -28.58 8.05 2.09
C GLY A 209 -27.73 6.87 1.61
N ALA A 210 -26.90 6.35 2.52
CA ALA A 210 -26.14 5.14 2.31
C ALA A 210 -26.12 4.30 3.60
N ALA A 211 -26.35 3.00 3.46
CA ALA A 211 -26.06 2.00 4.49
C ALA A 211 -24.89 1.15 3.99
N PHE A 212 -23.91 0.87 4.85
CA PHE A 212 -22.70 0.17 4.43
C PHE A 212 -22.16 -0.77 5.49
N VAL A 213 -21.39 -1.75 5.03
CA VAL A 213 -20.57 -2.64 5.85
C VAL A 213 -19.18 -2.68 5.26
N ASP A 214 -18.17 -2.48 6.10
CA ASP A 214 -16.76 -2.57 5.75
C ASP A 214 -16.12 -3.70 6.56
N ALA A 215 -15.22 -4.45 5.93
CA ALA A 215 -14.40 -5.46 6.58
C ALA A 215 -13.02 -5.47 5.93
N GLY A 216 -11.96 -5.67 6.70
CA GLY A 216 -10.64 -5.73 6.13
C GLY A 216 -9.59 -5.99 7.20
N ASN A 217 -8.43 -6.43 6.74
CA ASN A 217 -7.29 -6.63 7.60
C ASN A 217 -5.99 -6.51 6.79
N ILE A 218 -4.89 -6.29 7.50
CA ILE A 218 -3.55 -6.43 6.96
C ILE A 218 -2.81 -7.54 7.70
N TRP A 219 -1.78 -8.10 7.07
CA TRP A 219 -0.94 -9.14 7.66
C TRP A 219 0.50 -8.97 7.23
N LEU A 220 1.43 -9.46 8.05
CA LEU A 220 2.82 -9.66 7.67
C LEU A 220 2.95 -11.03 7.00
N LEU A 221 3.73 -11.13 5.93
CA LEU A 221 3.97 -12.41 5.26
C LEU A 221 5.12 -13.20 5.87
N ARG A 222 5.97 -12.52 6.65
CA ARG A 222 7.04 -13.11 7.43
C ARG A 222 6.89 -12.61 8.85
N ASP A 223 6.95 -13.54 9.81
CA ASP A 223 7.21 -13.19 11.19
C ASP A 223 8.66 -12.73 11.26
N LEU A 224 8.86 -11.43 11.51
CA LEU A 224 10.18 -10.93 11.84
C LEU A 224 10.50 -11.44 13.25
N GLU A 225 11.29 -12.51 13.34
CA GLU A 225 11.92 -12.95 14.60
C GLU A 225 12.59 -11.72 15.22
N GLY A 226 11.99 -11.20 16.30
CA GLY A 226 12.44 -9.98 17.00
C GLY A 226 11.46 -8.81 17.04
N THR A 227 10.27 -8.91 16.44
CA THR A 227 9.24 -7.82 16.50
C THR A 227 7.92 -8.24 17.15
N GLN A 228 7.93 -9.35 17.88
CA GLN A 228 6.93 -9.63 18.92
C GLN A 228 7.62 -9.37 20.27
N PRO A 229 6.96 -8.72 21.24
CA PRO A 229 7.49 -8.62 22.60
C PRO A 229 7.73 -9.99 23.24
#